data_AF-A0A182LZJ1-F1
#
_entry.id   AF-A0A182LZJ1-F1
#
_cell.length_a   1.000
_cell.length_b   1.000
_cell.length_c   1.000
_cell.angle_alpha   90.00
_cell.angle_beta   90.00
_cell.angle_gamma   90.00
#
_symmetry.space_group_name_H-M   'P 1'
#
loop_
_entity.id
_entity.type
_entity.pdbx_description
1 polymer ?
#
loop_
_entity_poly.entity_id
_entity_poly.type
_entity_poly.pdbx_seq_one_letter_code
_entity_poly.pdbx_strand_id
1 'polypeptide(L)'
;MYQPYLQQAVQSLRGLSSDELRALLDDDEKLNERVNEAVQTLESAKELIIAENRSLAEKNLNFEPKMVELRSRVQDLADECRTLGESVKEKSTQLSTKSETNNPETVLALLQTAAAESEEESEGIVKKLLDSELPAEAYLEQFMNSRKLMHSRKLKAEKMAELLRSNRHTTQRFDTGYGPSSMPYPSANTSARGGFYVPPGMTTSSTNAVPYPVGPPSMPMPMVMFRPPQF
;
A
#
# COMPACT_ATOMS: atom_id res chain seq x y z
N MET A 1 28.73 38.74 23.68
CA MET A 1 27.65 39.28 22.84
C MET A 1 27.61 40.79 22.78
N TYR A 2 27.92 41.54 23.86
CA TYR A 2 27.82 43.01 23.86
C TYR A 2 29.05 43.77 23.33
N GLN A 3 30.18 43.08 23.16
CA GLN A 3 31.46 43.63 22.67
C GLN A 3 31.36 44.51 21.40
N PRO A 4 30.62 44.14 20.33
CA PRO A 4 30.51 44.99 19.13
C PRO A 4 29.76 46.30 19.39
N TYR A 5 28.68 46.27 20.19
CA TYR A 5 27.93 47.47 20.55
C TYR A 5 28.74 48.40 21.47
N LEU A 6 29.54 47.82 22.36
CA LEU A 6 30.47 48.56 23.20
C LEU A 6 31.59 49.21 22.37
N GLN A 7 32.11 48.53 21.35
CA GLN A 7 33.06 49.13 20.42
C GLN A 7 32.43 50.24 19.56
N GLN A 8 31.18 50.09 19.13
CA GLN A 8 30.44 51.13 18.42
C GLN A 8 30.23 52.37 19.31
N ALA A 9 29.84 52.17 20.57
CA ALA A 9 29.74 53.25 21.55
C ALA A 9 31.09 53.95 21.77
N VAL A 10 32.17 53.20 22.02
CA VAL A 10 33.52 53.76 22.18
C VAL A 10 33.99 54.49 20.92
N GLN A 11 33.65 54.01 19.72
CA GLN A 11 34.01 54.66 18.47
C GLN A 11 33.24 55.98 18.25
N SER A 12 31.98 56.06 18.70
CA SER A 12 31.22 57.33 18.71
C SER A 12 31.81 58.37 19.67
N LEU A 13 32.48 57.93 20.74
CA LEU A 13 33.12 58.81 21.74
C LEU A 13 34.46 59.39 21.27
N ARG A 14 35.16 58.72 20.35
CA ARG A 14 36.49 59.13 19.86
C ARG A 14 36.52 60.44 19.07
N GLY A 15 35.38 60.91 18.59
CA GLY A 15 35.25 62.15 17.81
C GLY A 15 34.99 63.41 18.66
N LEU A 16 34.78 63.27 19.98
CA LEU A 16 34.46 64.38 20.86
C LEU A 16 35.71 65.01 21.46
N SER A 17 35.65 66.32 21.71
CA SER A 17 36.68 67.08 22.41
C SER A 17 36.70 66.78 23.91
N SER A 18 37.79 67.17 24.59
CA SER A 18 37.94 66.95 26.04
C SER A 18 36.86 67.65 26.87
N ASP A 19 36.35 68.80 26.41
CA ASP A 19 35.31 69.55 27.11
C ASP A 19 33.94 68.90 26.93
N GLU A 20 33.66 68.35 25.74
CA GLU A 20 32.42 67.60 25.45
C GLU A 20 32.38 66.25 26.17
N LEU A 21 33.52 65.55 26.28
CA LEU A 21 33.62 64.31 27.06
C LEU A 21 33.43 64.54 28.56
N ARG A 22 33.89 65.68 29.10
CA ARG A 22 33.62 66.08 30.49
C ARG A 22 32.15 66.41 30.70
N ALA A 23 31.57 67.20 29.79
CA ALA A 23 30.15 67.52 29.84
C ALA A 23 29.24 66.28 29.70
N LEU A 24 29.69 65.25 28.98
CA LEU A 24 29.00 63.96 28.86
C LEU A 24 29.17 63.08 30.11
N LEU A 25 30.32 63.17 30.79
CA LEU A 25 30.57 62.44 32.04
C LEU A 25 29.78 63.04 33.22
N ASP A 26 29.54 64.35 33.19
CA ASP A 26 28.81 65.08 34.24
C ASP A 26 27.28 65.04 34.04
N ASP A 27 26.78 64.47 32.94
CA ASP A 27 25.35 64.39 32.58
C ASP A 27 24.94 62.96 32.21
N ASP A 28 24.37 62.26 33.20
CA ASP A 28 23.93 60.87 33.08
C ASP A 28 22.82 60.67 32.02
N GLU A 29 21.98 61.67 31.77
CA GLU A 29 20.93 61.57 30.74
C GLU A 29 21.53 61.53 29.34
N LYS A 30 22.51 62.40 29.06
CA LYS A 30 23.23 62.40 27.78
C LYS A 30 24.05 61.12 27.60
N LEU A 31 24.63 60.58 28.66
CA LEU A 31 25.33 59.30 28.60
C LEU A 31 24.37 58.15 28.27
N ASN A 32 23.18 58.13 28.89
CA ASN A 32 22.16 57.11 28.66
C ASN A 32 21.59 57.17 27.23
N GLU A 33 21.42 58.38 26.67
CA GLU A 33 21.02 58.57 25.27
C GLU A 33 22.02 57.91 24.30
N ARG A 34 23.32 58.07 24.54
CA ARG A 34 24.38 57.43 23.74
C ARG A 34 24.41 55.91 23.87
N VAL A 35 24.07 55.39 25.05
CA VAL A 35 23.93 53.93 25.27
C VAL A 35 22.70 53.41 24.51
N ASN A 36 21.58 54.12 24.55
CA ASN A 36 20.38 53.75 23.78
C ASN A 36 20.66 53.75 22.28
N GLU A 37 21.36 54.76 21.75
CA GLU A 37 21.78 54.79 20.34
C GLU A 37 22.64 53.57 19.96
N ALA A 38 23.57 53.15 20.83
CA ALA A 38 24.42 51.99 20.59
C ALA A 38 23.63 50.65 20.60
N VAL A 39 22.56 50.57 21.39
CA VAL A 39 21.72 49.36 21.54
C VAL A 39 20.51 49.36 20.60
N GLN A 40 20.15 50.50 20.01
CA GLN A 40 19.01 50.66 19.10
C GLN A 40 19.01 49.63 17.95
N THR A 41 20.19 49.32 17.40
CA THR A 41 20.32 48.31 16.33
C THR A 41 19.95 46.89 16.79
N LEU A 42 20.26 46.56 18.05
CA LEU A 42 19.89 45.29 18.67
C LEU A 42 18.39 45.26 18.97
N GLU A 43 17.81 46.38 19.38
CA GLU A 43 16.36 46.50 19.60
C GLU A 43 15.59 46.34 18.29
N SER A 44 16.01 47.01 17.21
CA SER A 44 15.39 46.84 15.88
C SER A 44 15.52 45.39 15.38
N ALA A 45 16.67 44.75 15.57
CA ALA A 45 16.86 43.35 15.21
C ALA A 45 15.96 42.41 16.03
N LYS A 46 15.81 42.68 17.33
CA LYS A 46 14.88 41.96 18.21
C LYS A 46 13.44 42.10 17.72
N GLU A 47 12.99 43.31 17.39
CA GLU A 47 11.63 43.54 16.88
C GLU A 47 11.38 42.80 15.57
N LEU A 48 12.34 42.82 14.63
CA LEU A 48 12.24 42.07 13.38
C LEU A 48 12.10 40.57 13.62
N ILE A 49 12.92 39.98 14.50
CA ILE A 49 12.85 38.55 14.82
C ILE A 49 11.52 38.21 15.50
N ILE A 50 11.03 39.06 16.41
CA ILE A 50 9.72 38.86 17.07
C ILE A 50 8.59 38.91 16.02
N ALA A 51 8.64 39.88 15.10
CA ALA A 51 7.65 40.00 14.03
C ALA A 51 7.68 38.79 13.09
N GLU A 52 8.88 38.32 12.71
CA GLU A 52 9.05 37.13 11.89
C GLU A 52 8.54 35.87 12.59
N ASN A 53 8.94 35.66 13.85
CA ASN A 53 8.51 34.51 14.64
C ASN A 53 6.98 34.51 14.80
N ARG A 54 6.38 35.67 15.06
CA ARG A 54 4.92 35.84 15.13
C ARG A 54 4.27 35.49 13.81
N SER A 55 4.76 35.99 12.68
CA SER A 55 4.23 35.66 11.35
C SER A 55 4.31 34.16 11.06
N LEU A 56 5.42 33.51 11.43
CA LEU A 56 5.59 32.07 11.29
C LEU A 56 4.63 31.28 12.19
N ALA A 57 4.47 31.70 13.45
CA ALA A 57 3.53 31.08 14.38
C ALA A 57 2.09 31.20 13.87
N GLU A 58 1.68 32.38 13.40
CA GLU A 58 0.35 32.60 12.81
C GLU A 58 0.12 31.74 11.57
N LYS A 59 1.11 31.62 10.68
CA LYS A 59 1.05 30.71 9.52
C LYS A 59 0.93 29.24 9.94
N ASN A 60 1.71 28.81 10.93
CA ASN A 60 1.68 27.44 11.44
C ASN A 60 0.31 27.10 12.03
N LEU A 61 -0.26 28.01 12.83
CA LEU A 61 -1.61 27.87 13.39
C LEU A 61 -2.66 27.81 12.27
N ASN A 62 -2.50 28.58 11.20
CA ASN A 62 -3.41 28.52 10.06
C ASN A 62 -3.33 27.20 9.26
N PHE A 63 -2.20 26.47 9.32
CA PHE A 63 -2.06 25.16 8.68
C PHE A 63 -2.62 24.00 9.51
N GLU A 64 -2.68 24.16 10.84
CA GLU A 64 -3.22 23.16 11.76
C GLU A 64 -4.62 22.64 11.36
N PRO A 65 -5.64 23.48 11.09
CA PRO A 65 -6.97 22.97 10.74
C PRO A 65 -6.95 22.14 9.46
N LYS A 66 -6.20 22.56 8.44
CA LYS A 66 -6.05 21.82 7.18
C LYS A 66 -5.35 20.49 7.40
N MET A 67 -4.36 20.44 8.29
CA MET A 67 -3.67 19.20 8.62
C MET A 67 -4.58 18.23 9.39
N VAL A 68 -5.40 18.72 10.31
CA VAL A 68 -6.41 17.92 11.03
C VAL A 68 -7.44 17.36 10.06
N GLU A 69 -7.97 18.19 9.15
CA GLU A 69 -8.93 17.77 8.12
C GLU A 69 -8.35 16.67 7.23
N LEU A 70 -7.14 16.87 6.69
CA LEU A 70 -6.49 15.87 5.83
C LEU A 70 -6.20 14.57 6.58
N ARG A 71 -5.78 14.63 7.84
CA ARG A 71 -5.59 13.44 8.67
C ARG A 71 -6.89 12.68 8.89
N SER A 72 -7.98 13.39 9.21
CA SER A 72 -9.32 12.80 9.33
C SER A 72 -9.72 12.14 8.01
N ARG A 73 -9.54 12.82 6.88
CA ARG A 73 -9.91 12.28 5.57
C ARG A 73 -9.13 11.01 5.21
N VAL A 74 -7.84 10.97 5.53
CA VAL A 74 -7.02 9.77 5.34
C VAL A 74 -7.50 8.63 6.24
N GLN A 75 -7.88 8.91 7.48
CA GLN A 75 -8.43 7.91 8.39
C GLN A 75 -9.76 7.36 7.86
N ASP A 76 -10.68 8.23 7.44
CA ASP A 76 -11.97 7.81 6.86
C ASP A 76 -11.77 6.92 5.62
N LEU A 77 -10.84 7.31 4.73
CA LEU A 77 -10.51 6.52 3.53
C LEU A 77 -9.86 5.18 3.89
N ALA A 78 -9.02 5.14 4.93
CA ALA A 78 -8.41 3.91 5.40
C ALA A 78 -9.47 2.94 5.96
N ASP A 79 -10.44 3.46 6.72
CA ASP A 79 -11.55 2.69 7.25
C ASP A 79 -12.48 2.19 6.12
N GLU A 80 -12.77 3.03 5.11
CA GLU A 80 -13.50 2.63 3.91
C GLU A 80 -12.76 1.52 3.14
N CYS A 81 -11.45 1.68 2.91
CA CYS A 81 -10.64 0.66 2.25
C CYS A 81 -10.62 -0.65 3.05
N ARG A 82 -10.58 -0.56 4.38
CA ARG A 82 -10.62 -1.74 5.26
C ARG A 82 -11.95 -2.48 5.13
N THR A 83 -13.07 -1.78 5.23
CA THR A 83 -14.41 -2.38 5.14
C THR A 83 -14.66 -2.98 3.75
N LEU A 84 -14.26 -2.29 2.68
CA LEU A 84 -14.30 -2.84 1.32
C LEU A 84 -13.40 -4.07 1.18
N GLY A 85 -12.18 -4.02 1.72
CA GLY A 85 -11.25 -5.15 1.74
C GLY A 85 -11.82 -6.38 2.45
N GLU A 86 -12.47 -6.18 3.60
CA GLU A 86 -13.17 -7.24 4.33
C GLU A 86 -14.34 -7.81 3.51
N SER A 87 -15.14 -6.96 2.85
CA SER A 87 -16.23 -7.41 1.96
C SER A 87 -15.73 -8.21 0.76
N VAL A 88 -14.63 -7.77 0.13
CA VAL A 88 -14.00 -8.50 -0.98
C VAL A 88 -13.47 -9.85 -0.51
N LYS A 89 -12.81 -9.88 0.66
CA LYS A 89 -12.30 -11.11 1.26
C LYS A 89 -13.44 -12.09 1.53
N GLU A 90 -14.54 -11.63 2.11
CA GLU A 90 -15.72 -12.44 2.36
C GLU A 90 -16.34 -13.00 1.07
N LYS A 91 -16.52 -12.16 0.03
CA LYS A 91 -17.02 -12.61 -1.27
C LYS A 91 -16.08 -13.62 -1.93
N SER A 92 -14.77 -13.43 -1.79
CA SER A 92 -13.75 -14.35 -2.30
C SER A 92 -13.81 -15.70 -1.58
N THR A 93 -13.94 -15.74 -0.26
CA THR A 93 -14.09 -17.00 0.48
C THR A 93 -15.42 -17.70 0.17
N GLN A 94 -16.51 -16.96 0.02
CA GLN A 94 -17.80 -17.51 -0.44
C GLN A 94 -17.70 -18.08 -1.87
N LEU A 95 -16.93 -17.45 -2.76
CA LEU A 95 -16.69 -17.96 -4.10
C LEU A 95 -15.83 -19.24 -4.06
N SER A 96 -14.73 -19.24 -3.28
CA SER A 96 -13.86 -20.41 -3.12
C SER A 96 -14.62 -21.62 -2.61
N THR A 97 -15.39 -21.45 -1.54
CA THR A 97 -16.21 -22.52 -0.95
C THR A 97 -17.24 -23.06 -1.94
N LYS A 98 -17.96 -22.18 -2.67
CA LYS A 98 -18.88 -22.62 -3.72
C LYS A 98 -18.17 -23.32 -4.88
N SER A 99 -16.97 -22.87 -5.24
CA SER A 99 -16.16 -23.48 -6.29
C SER A 99 -15.61 -24.84 -5.86
N GLU A 100 -15.29 -25.03 -4.59
CA GLU A 100 -14.86 -26.32 -4.03
C GLU A 100 -16.02 -27.32 -4.02
N THR A 101 -17.21 -26.92 -3.56
CA THR A 101 -18.39 -27.82 -3.55
C THR A 101 -18.91 -28.12 -4.96
N ASN A 102 -18.82 -27.17 -5.88
CA ASN A 102 -19.26 -27.33 -7.26
C ASN A 102 -18.10 -27.55 -8.23
N ASN A 103 -16.98 -28.08 -7.74
CA ASN A 103 -15.85 -28.41 -8.60
C ASN A 103 -16.34 -29.43 -9.64
N PRO A 104 -16.28 -29.11 -10.95
CA PRO A 104 -16.89 -29.96 -11.97
C PRO A 104 -16.25 -31.35 -12.05
N GLU A 105 -14.97 -31.48 -11.68
CA GLU A 105 -14.30 -32.78 -11.61
C GLU A 105 -14.83 -33.63 -10.45
N THR A 106 -15.11 -33.00 -9.29
CA THR A 106 -15.74 -33.67 -8.15
C THR A 106 -17.17 -34.10 -8.49
N VAL A 107 -17.94 -33.24 -9.15
CA VAL A 107 -19.30 -33.58 -9.60
C VAL A 107 -19.29 -34.73 -10.62
N LEU A 108 -18.33 -34.74 -11.55
CA LEU A 108 -18.16 -35.84 -12.50
C LEU A 108 -17.85 -37.15 -11.78
N ALA A 109 -16.92 -37.15 -10.83
CA ALA A 109 -16.57 -38.34 -10.05
C ALA A 109 -17.79 -38.88 -9.29
N LEU A 110 -18.55 -38.01 -8.60
CA LEU A 110 -19.78 -38.40 -7.90
C LEU A 110 -20.83 -38.98 -8.86
N LEU A 111 -20.97 -38.41 -10.05
CA LEU A 111 -21.91 -38.90 -11.06
C LEU A 111 -21.50 -40.26 -11.62
N GLN A 112 -20.21 -40.51 -11.79
CA GLN A 112 -19.67 -41.81 -12.20
C GLN A 112 -19.90 -42.87 -11.11
N THR A 113 -19.66 -42.53 -9.84
CA THR A 113 -19.97 -43.41 -8.71
C THR A 113 -21.47 -43.74 -8.66
N ALA A 114 -22.35 -42.74 -8.75
CA ALA A 114 -23.80 -42.96 -8.75
C ALA A 114 -24.29 -43.76 -9.97
N ALA A 115 -23.57 -43.72 -11.11
CA ALA A 115 -23.86 -44.56 -12.26
C ALA A 115 -23.47 -46.02 -11.99
N ALA A 116 -22.28 -46.26 -11.41
CA ALA A 116 -21.81 -47.59 -11.02
C ALA A 116 -22.70 -48.22 -9.94
N GLU A 117 -23.11 -47.45 -8.93
CA GLU A 117 -24.07 -47.91 -7.90
C GLU A 117 -25.39 -48.35 -8.52
N SER A 118 -25.95 -47.57 -9.46
CA SER A 118 -27.18 -47.99 -10.16
C SER A 118 -26.99 -49.18 -11.10
N GLU A 119 -25.78 -49.41 -11.59
CA GLU A 119 -25.45 -50.61 -12.36
C GLU A 119 -25.46 -51.84 -11.46
N GLU A 120 -24.79 -51.76 -10.30
CA GLU A 120 -24.80 -52.80 -9.27
C GLU A 120 -26.22 -53.10 -8.76
N GLU A 121 -27.03 -52.07 -8.50
CA GLU A 121 -28.45 -52.24 -8.14
C GLU A 121 -29.22 -53.01 -9.23
N SER A 122 -28.97 -52.68 -10.51
CA SER A 122 -29.62 -53.35 -11.63
C SER A 122 -29.20 -54.82 -11.76
N GLU A 123 -27.93 -55.13 -11.50
CA GLU A 123 -27.42 -56.51 -11.46
C GLU A 123 -27.98 -57.28 -10.27
N GLY A 124 -28.15 -56.62 -9.12
CA GLY A 124 -28.82 -57.18 -7.94
C GLY A 124 -30.27 -57.58 -8.23
N ILE A 125 -31.00 -56.78 -9.02
CA ILE A 125 -32.36 -57.11 -9.46
C ILE A 125 -32.37 -58.36 -10.37
N VAL A 126 -31.41 -58.47 -11.29
CA VAL A 126 -31.24 -59.66 -12.14
C VAL A 126 -30.94 -60.89 -11.30
N LYS A 127 -30.04 -60.77 -10.32
CA LYS A 127 -29.69 -61.87 -9.44
C LYS A 127 -30.90 -62.41 -8.67
N LYS A 128 -31.73 -61.52 -8.11
CA LYS A 128 -32.98 -61.91 -7.42
C LYS A 128 -33.96 -62.67 -8.31
N LEU A 129 -34.04 -62.32 -9.60
CA LEU A 129 -34.84 -63.09 -10.56
C LEU A 129 -34.26 -64.50 -10.75
N LEU A 130 -32.94 -64.63 -10.93
CA LEU A 130 -32.27 -65.92 -11.12
C LEU A 130 -32.38 -66.82 -9.89
N ASP A 131 -32.34 -66.23 -8.69
CA ASP A 131 -32.52 -66.92 -7.41
C ASP A 131 -34.02 -67.23 -7.12
N SER A 132 -34.93 -66.89 -8.05
CA SER A 132 -36.39 -67.05 -7.91
C SER A 132 -37.02 -66.30 -6.73
N GLU A 133 -36.36 -65.25 -6.24
CA GLU A 133 -36.82 -64.38 -5.15
C GLU A 133 -37.77 -63.27 -5.65
N LEU A 134 -37.80 -63.02 -6.96
CA LEU A 134 -38.58 -61.94 -7.60
C LEU A 134 -39.41 -62.48 -8.77
N PRO A 135 -40.74 -62.25 -8.82
CA PRO A 135 -41.56 -62.67 -9.95
C PRO A 135 -41.25 -61.84 -11.21
N ALA A 136 -41.43 -62.45 -12.38
CA ALA A 136 -41.04 -61.86 -13.66
C ALA A 136 -41.66 -60.49 -13.94
N GLU A 137 -42.92 -60.27 -13.55
CA GLU A 137 -43.61 -58.98 -13.75
C GLU A 137 -42.96 -57.85 -12.93
N ALA A 138 -42.66 -58.12 -11.65
CA ALA A 138 -42.01 -57.14 -10.76
C ALA A 138 -40.55 -56.90 -11.17
N TYR A 139 -39.86 -57.93 -11.67
CA TYR A 139 -38.53 -57.79 -12.25
C TYR A 139 -38.54 -56.80 -13.41
N LEU A 140 -39.47 -56.95 -14.36
CA LEU A 140 -39.50 -56.13 -15.56
C LEU A 140 -39.63 -54.64 -15.19
N GLU A 141 -40.55 -54.31 -14.29
CA GLU A 141 -40.76 -52.94 -13.83
C GLU A 141 -39.52 -52.36 -13.12
N GLN A 142 -38.98 -53.08 -12.13
CA GLN A 142 -37.83 -52.60 -11.35
C GLN A 142 -36.56 -52.49 -12.19
N PHE A 143 -36.29 -53.50 -13.02
CA PHE A 143 -35.10 -53.54 -13.89
C PHE A 143 -35.15 -52.43 -14.94
N MET A 144 -36.30 -52.23 -15.60
CA MET A 144 -36.40 -51.15 -16.60
C MET A 144 -36.21 -49.77 -15.97
N ASN A 145 -36.78 -49.53 -14.78
CA ASN A 145 -36.60 -48.26 -14.07
C ASN A 145 -35.13 -48.04 -13.65
N SER A 146 -34.50 -49.05 -13.06
CA SER A 146 -33.10 -49.00 -12.64
C SER A 146 -32.14 -48.82 -13.83
N ARG A 147 -32.29 -49.62 -14.91
CA ARG A 147 -31.46 -49.51 -16.11
C ARG A 147 -31.63 -48.17 -16.83
N LYS A 148 -32.85 -47.64 -16.89
CA LYS A 148 -33.11 -46.30 -17.46
C LYS A 148 -32.36 -45.21 -16.68
N LEU A 149 -32.38 -45.28 -15.34
CA LEU A 149 -31.66 -44.35 -14.49
C LEU A 149 -30.14 -44.48 -14.68
N MET A 150 -29.62 -45.71 -14.68
CA MET A 150 -28.20 -45.99 -14.90
C MET A 150 -27.72 -45.45 -16.26
N HIS A 151 -28.41 -45.77 -17.36
CA HIS A 151 -28.05 -45.29 -18.69
C HIS A 151 -28.12 -43.75 -18.77
N SER A 152 -29.10 -43.13 -18.10
CA SER A 152 -29.18 -41.66 -18.00
C SER A 152 -27.99 -41.05 -17.27
N ARG A 153 -27.59 -41.63 -16.12
CA ARG A 153 -26.43 -41.17 -15.35
C ARG A 153 -25.12 -41.36 -16.14
N LYS A 154 -24.94 -42.51 -16.77
CA LYS A 154 -23.77 -42.82 -17.62
C LYS A 154 -23.65 -41.84 -18.79
N LEU A 155 -24.73 -41.59 -19.52
CA LEU A 155 -24.74 -40.62 -20.63
C LEU A 155 -24.41 -39.21 -20.14
N LYS A 156 -24.97 -38.79 -18.99
CA LYS A 156 -24.67 -37.47 -18.39
C LYS A 156 -23.20 -37.37 -17.97
N ALA A 157 -22.62 -38.43 -17.40
CA ALA A 157 -21.20 -38.47 -17.04
C ALA A 157 -20.29 -38.38 -18.26
N GLU A 158 -20.58 -39.13 -19.33
CA GLU A 158 -19.84 -39.08 -20.59
C GLU A 158 -19.88 -37.68 -21.22
N LYS A 159 -21.06 -37.04 -21.24
CA LYS A 159 -21.22 -35.68 -21.77
C LYS A 159 -20.53 -34.63 -20.91
N MET A 160 -20.59 -34.75 -19.59
CA MET A 160 -19.85 -33.87 -18.69
C MET A 160 -18.33 -34.00 -18.88
N ALA A 161 -17.81 -35.24 -19.02
CA ALA A 161 -16.40 -35.47 -19.30
C ALA A 161 -15.97 -34.87 -20.66
N GLU A 162 -16.83 -34.96 -21.68
CA GLU A 162 -16.60 -34.32 -22.98
C GLU A 162 -16.54 -32.79 -22.88
N LEU A 163 -17.45 -32.17 -22.14
CA LEU A 163 -17.46 -30.73 -21.89
C LEU A 163 -16.20 -30.27 -21.15
N LEU A 164 -15.74 -31.02 -20.14
CA LEU A 164 -14.53 -30.69 -19.39
C LEU A 164 -13.26 -30.80 -20.23
N ARG A 165 -13.17 -31.82 -21.10
CA ARG A 165 -12.07 -31.93 -22.08
C ARG A 165 -12.11 -30.79 -23.10
N SER A 166 -13.29 -30.43 -23.60
CA SER A 166 -13.45 -29.37 -24.59
C SER A 166 -13.10 -28.00 -23.99
N ASN A 167 -13.51 -27.74 -22.75
CA ASN A 167 -13.19 -26.50 -22.04
C ASN A 167 -11.67 -26.32 -21.87
N ARG A 168 -10.96 -27.39 -21.50
CA ARG A 168 -9.49 -27.38 -21.42
C ARG A 168 -8.83 -27.04 -22.76
N HIS A 169 -9.38 -27.51 -23.86
CA HIS A 169 -8.88 -27.22 -25.21
C HIS A 169 -9.13 -25.76 -25.62
N THR A 170 -10.25 -25.17 -25.21
CA THR A 170 -10.53 -23.74 -25.42
C THR A 170 -9.60 -22.85 -24.60
N THR A 171 -9.34 -23.18 -23.33
CA THR A 171 -8.43 -22.39 -22.48
C THR A 171 -7.00 -22.39 -23.01
N GLN A 172 -6.51 -23.50 -23.58
CA GLN A 172 -5.17 -23.52 -24.20
C GLN A 172 -5.08 -22.71 -25.50
N ARG A 173 -6.19 -22.51 -26.22
CA ARG A 173 -6.21 -21.65 -27.42
C ARG A 173 -6.24 -20.16 -27.11
N PHE A 174 -6.67 -19.77 -25.90
CA PHE A 174 -6.60 -18.38 -25.44
C PHE A 174 -5.27 -18.01 -24.78
N ASP A 175 -4.42 -18.99 -24.44
CA ASP A 175 -3.04 -18.75 -23.99
C ASP A 175 -2.06 -18.53 -25.17
N THR A 176 -2.46 -18.88 -26.39
CA THR A 176 -1.81 -18.42 -27.62
C THR A 176 -2.36 -17.07 -28.07
N GLY A 177 -2.04 -16.03 -27.29
CA GLY A 177 -1.89 -14.64 -27.74
C GLY A 177 -2.98 -14.03 -28.61
N TYR A 178 -4.19 -13.83 -28.09
CA TYR A 178 -5.14 -12.85 -28.65
C TYR A 178 -5.94 -12.16 -27.54
N GLY A 179 -5.25 -11.25 -26.84
CA GLY A 179 -5.90 -10.12 -26.16
C GLY A 179 -5.88 -8.89 -27.09
N PRO A 180 -6.85 -7.97 -27.00
CA PRO A 180 -6.84 -6.75 -27.80
C PRO A 180 -5.55 -5.96 -27.52
N SER A 181 -4.79 -5.70 -28.59
CA SER A 181 -3.58 -4.88 -28.59
C SER A 181 -3.88 -3.43 -28.21
N SER A 182 -4.04 -3.15 -26.92
CA SER A 182 -3.97 -1.78 -26.38
C SER A 182 -4.04 -1.76 -24.85
N MET A 183 -3.11 -2.41 -24.15
CA MET A 183 -2.81 -2.03 -22.76
C MET A 183 -1.35 -2.31 -22.42
N PRO A 184 -0.57 -1.30 -22.00
CA PRO A 184 0.83 -1.48 -21.64
C PRO A 184 0.91 -1.92 -20.18
N TYR A 185 0.68 -3.21 -19.93
CA TYR A 185 1.09 -3.81 -18.65
C TYR A 185 2.27 -4.74 -18.90
N PRO A 186 3.39 -4.59 -18.16
CA PRO A 186 4.54 -5.45 -18.32
C PRO A 186 4.19 -6.86 -17.85
N SER A 187 4.35 -7.83 -18.76
CA SER A 187 4.28 -9.26 -18.46
C SER A 187 5.32 -9.62 -17.41
N ALA A 188 4.91 -10.31 -16.36
CA ALA A 188 5.77 -10.81 -15.31
C ALA A 188 6.61 -11.99 -15.86
N ASN A 189 7.73 -11.67 -16.48
CA ASN A 189 8.78 -12.66 -16.71
C ASN A 189 9.43 -13.00 -15.36
N THR A 190 9.21 -14.22 -14.91
CA THR A 190 9.92 -14.87 -13.81
C THR A 190 11.39 -15.05 -14.17
N SER A 191 12.17 -13.99 -14.00
CA SER A 191 13.61 -14.02 -13.74
C SER A 191 14.09 -12.56 -13.65
N ALA A 192 14.86 -12.25 -12.61
CA ALA A 192 15.45 -10.94 -12.31
C ALA A 192 14.53 -9.91 -11.59
N ARG A 193 14.55 -10.01 -10.26
CA ARG A 193 14.95 -8.94 -9.32
C ARG A 193 14.77 -7.50 -9.85
N GLY A 194 13.79 -6.80 -9.27
CA GLY A 194 13.35 -5.47 -9.64
C GLY A 194 14.44 -4.40 -9.72
N GLY A 195 14.26 -3.49 -10.68
CA GLY A 195 15.07 -2.30 -10.90
C GLY A 195 14.18 -1.07 -11.03
N PHE A 196 14.36 -0.14 -10.08
CA PHE A 196 14.15 1.28 -10.28
C PHE A 196 15.04 1.79 -11.43
N TYR A 197 14.64 2.90 -12.06
CA TYR A 197 15.39 3.57 -13.14
C TYR A 197 16.84 3.90 -12.72
N VAL A 198 17.82 3.46 -13.51
CA VAL A 198 19.24 3.85 -13.40
C VAL A 198 19.57 4.76 -14.60
N PRO A 199 20.11 5.98 -14.39
CA PRO A 199 20.51 6.85 -15.50
C PRO A 199 21.86 6.43 -16.10
N PRO A 200 22.17 6.82 -17.35
CA PRO A 200 23.23 6.21 -18.15
C PRO A 200 24.62 6.72 -17.75
N GLY A 201 25.47 5.81 -17.28
CA GLY A 201 26.89 6.05 -17.09
C GLY A 201 27.51 5.06 -16.12
N MET A 202 28.47 4.27 -16.63
CA MET A 202 29.37 3.35 -15.90
C MET A 202 28.87 1.92 -15.69
N THR A 203 29.31 1.07 -16.61
CA THR A 203 29.47 -0.38 -16.42
C THR A 203 30.76 -0.64 -15.66
N THR A 204 30.73 -1.23 -14.47
CA THR A 204 31.82 -2.13 -14.02
C THR A 204 31.31 -3.14 -13.00
N SER A 205 31.81 -4.35 -13.21
CA SER A 205 31.63 -5.61 -12.51
C SER A 205 32.11 -5.56 -11.06
N SER A 206 31.42 -6.22 -10.13
CA SER A 206 32.00 -7.19 -9.17
C SER A 206 31.07 -7.48 -7.98
N THR A 207 31.38 -8.61 -7.36
CA THR A 207 30.65 -9.50 -6.46
C THR A 207 30.63 -9.10 -4.99
N ASN A 208 29.57 -9.53 -4.28
CA ASN A 208 29.48 -9.79 -2.82
C ASN A 208 29.79 -8.67 -1.81
N ALA A 209 28.75 -8.21 -1.08
CA ALA A 209 28.77 -8.02 0.38
C ALA A 209 27.37 -7.57 0.90
N VAL A 210 26.88 -8.23 1.95
CA VAL A 210 25.85 -7.69 2.88
C VAL A 210 26.57 -6.95 4.00
N PRO A 211 26.01 -5.83 4.52
CA PRO A 211 25.64 -5.87 5.94
C PRO A 211 24.41 -4.99 6.31
N TYR A 212 23.59 -5.50 7.23
CA TYR A 212 22.62 -4.70 7.99
C TYR A 212 23.35 -3.84 9.04
N PRO A 213 22.91 -2.60 9.33
CA PRO A 213 23.35 -1.89 10.53
C PRO A 213 22.40 -2.17 11.70
N VAL A 214 22.95 -2.78 12.75
CA VAL A 214 22.46 -2.73 14.13
C VAL A 214 22.98 -1.45 14.79
N GLY A 215 22.09 -0.58 15.29
CA GLY A 215 22.49 0.62 16.06
C GLY A 215 21.34 1.60 16.32
N PRO A 216 21.30 2.29 17.48
CA PRO A 216 20.14 3.06 17.95
C PRO A 216 19.91 4.34 17.13
N PRO A 217 18.69 4.89 17.08
CA PRO A 217 18.38 6.02 16.20
C PRO A 217 19.05 7.31 16.72
N SER A 218 20.12 7.72 16.05
CA SER A 218 20.71 9.05 16.17
C SER A 218 19.74 10.07 15.57
N MET A 219 19.06 10.86 16.40
CA MET A 219 18.32 12.04 15.95
C MET A 219 19.28 13.02 15.26
N PRO A 220 18.93 13.59 14.09
CA PRO A 220 19.73 14.65 13.50
C PRO A 220 19.46 15.96 14.24
N MET A 221 20.50 16.50 14.88
CA MET A 221 20.52 17.88 15.36
C MET A 221 20.50 18.85 14.16
N PRO A 222 19.73 19.94 14.19
CA PRO A 222 19.76 20.95 13.14
C PRO A 222 21.04 21.78 13.26
N MET A 223 21.92 21.69 12.25
CA MET A 223 23.11 22.52 12.14
C MET A 223 22.76 23.87 11.52
N VAL A 224 23.20 24.93 12.18
CA VAL A 224 23.03 26.33 11.83
C VAL A 224 23.98 26.71 10.70
N MET A 225 23.50 26.98 9.48
CA MET A 225 24.20 27.80 8.48
C MET A 225 23.21 28.37 7.47
N PHE A 226 22.75 29.61 7.69
CA PHE A 226 22.22 30.46 6.62
C PHE A 226 23.14 31.68 6.53
N ARG A 227 23.89 31.76 5.42
CA ARG A 227 24.75 32.90 5.05
C ARG A 227 24.06 33.66 3.91
N PRO A 228 23.69 34.95 4.07
CA PRO A 228 23.13 35.73 2.98
C PRO A 228 24.24 36.29 2.06
N PRO A 229 23.88 36.72 0.83
CA PRO A 229 24.81 36.96 -0.26
C PRO A 229 25.59 38.27 -0.10
N GLN A 230 26.76 38.31 -0.75
CA GLN A 230 27.57 39.52 -0.89
C GLN A 230 26.95 40.39 -1.99
N PHE A 231 26.59 41.63 -1.64
CA PHE A 231 26.61 42.77 -2.54
C PHE A 231 27.62 43.77 -2.00
#